data_AF-A0A9W7X839-F1
#
_entry.id   AF-A0A9W7X839-F1
#
_cell.length_a   1.000
_cell.length_b   1.000
_cell.length_c   1.000
_cell.angle_alpha   90.00
_cell.angle_beta   90.00
_cell.angle_gamma   90.00
#
_symmetry.space_group_name_H-M   'P 1'
#
loop_
_entity.id
_entity.type
_entity.pdbx_description
1 polymer ?
#
loop_
_entity_poly.entity_id
_entity_poly.type
_entity_poly.pdbx_seq_one_letter_code
_entity_poly.pdbx_strand_id
1 'polypeptide(L)'
;MSSSSEEEQSANELEAIAGALHLLRLIKKRKRARRRRGSVVGRQNTLRPIQEGAKHLETDFFQDSPIYGPHFFRRRFRMKKELLLRIEKALLQYKPEYFEQRRDCMWRNRRFNPG
;
A
#
# COMPACT_ATOMS: atom_id res chain seq x y z
N MET A 1 -41.24 -1.35 -56.55
CA MET A 1 -40.67 -2.32 -55.58
C MET A 1 -39.31 -1.91 -55.02
N SER A 2 -38.72 -0.77 -55.41
CA SER A 2 -37.38 -0.37 -54.95
C SER A 2 -37.29 0.31 -53.57
N SER A 3 -38.42 0.74 -52.98
CA SER A 3 -38.37 1.51 -51.71
C SER A 3 -38.02 0.67 -50.48
N SER A 4 -38.34 -0.63 -50.48
CA SER A 4 -38.15 -1.51 -49.32
C SER A 4 -36.69 -1.94 -49.15
N SER A 5 -35.95 -2.10 -50.26
CA SER A 5 -34.57 -2.57 -50.24
C SER A 5 -33.59 -1.51 -49.75
N GLU A 6 -33.82 -0.24 -50.09
CA GLU A 6 -32.97 0.89 -49.64
C GLU A 6 -33.12 1.16 -48.14
N GLU A 7 -34.34 1.02 -47.59
CA GLU A 7 -34.59 1.17 -46.16
C GLU A 7 -33.91 0.06 -45.34
N GLU A 8 -33.97 -1.19 -45.80
CA GLU A 8 -33.25 -2.31 -45.18
C GLU A 8 -31.72 -2.12 -45.22
N GLN A 9 -31.20 -1.57 -46.32
CA GLN A 9 -29.77 -1.26 -46.45
C GLN A 9 -29.34 -0.19 -45.45
N SER A 10 -30.14 0.87 -45.29
CA SER A 10 -29.89 1.92 -44.31
C SER A 10 -29.97 1.42 -42.86
N ALA A 11 -30.91 0.52 -42.56
CA ALA A 11 -31.05 -0.10 -41.24
C ALA A 11 -29.85 -0.97 -40.88
N ASN A 12 -29.34 -1.75 -41.85
CA ASN A 12 -28.12 -2.54 -41.69
C ASN A 12 -26.89 -1.65 -41.45
N GLU A 13 -26.81 -0.52 -42.15
CA GLU A 13 -25.74 0.46 -41.95
C GLU A 13 -25.79 1.09 -40.56
N LEU A 14 -26.99 1.44 -40.08
CA LEU A 14 -27.21 1.97 -38.73
C LEU A 14 -26.89 0.94 -37.64
N GLU A 15 -27.24 -0.33 -37.84
CA GLU A 15 -26.91 -1.42 -36.91
C GLU A 15 -25.40 -1.67 -36.84
N ALA A 16 -24.72 -1.64 -37.98
CA ALA A 16 -23.26 -1.73 -38.06
C ALA A 16 -22.57 -0.56 -37.33
N ILE A 17 -23.05 0.67 -37.51
CA ILE A 17 -22.54 1.87 -36.82
C ILE A 17 -22.75 1.76 -35.31
N ALA A 18 -23.94 1.35 -34.86
CA ALA A 18 -24.25 1.16 -33.45
C ALA A 18 -23.34 0.09 -32.81
N GLY A 19 -23.10 -1.02 -33.52
CA GLY A 19 -22.17 -2.07 -33.11
C GLY A 19 -20.72 -1.57 -32.98
N ALA A 20 -20.24 -0.81 -33.96
CA ALA A 20 -18.90 -0.22 -33.95
C ALA A 20 -18.70 0.76 -32.77
N LEU A 21 -19.70 1.61 -32.50
CA LEU A 21 -19.67 2.54 -31.36
C LEU A 21 -19.65 1.80 -30.02
N HIS A 22 -20.41 0.71 -29.89
CA HIS A 22 -20.41 -0.13 -28.69
C HIS A 22 -19.02 -0.76 -28.44
N LEU A 23 -18.40 -1.32 -29.48
CA LEU A 23 -17.05 -1.89 -29.41
C LEU A 23 -16.00 -0.85 -29.01
N LEU A 24 -16.03 0.34 -29.62
CA LEU A 24 -15.12 1.43 -29.26
C LEU A 24 -15.29 1.87 -27.80
N ARG A 25 -16.53 1.85 -27.28
CA ARG A 25 -16.83 2.15 -25.86
C ARG A 25 -16.22 1.10 -24.93
N LEU A 26 -16.34 -0.19 -25.27
CA LEU A 26 -15.72 -1.29 -24.52
C LEU A 26 -14.19 -1.20 -24.52
N ILE A 27 -13.58 -0.87 -25.67
CA ILE A 27 -12.12 -0.68 -25.80
C ILE A 27 -11.65 0.51 -24.94
N LYS A 28 -12.36 1.65 -24.98
CA LYS A 28 -12.05 2.81 -24.13
C LYS A 28 -12.21 2.47 -22.64
N LYS A 29 -13.24 1.71 -22.25
CA LYS A 29 -13.45 1.25 -20.86
C LYS A 29 -12.32 0.32 -20.40
N ARG A 30 -11.85 -0.59 -21.25
CA ARG A 30 -10.66 -1.45 -20.99
C ARG A 30 -9.37 -0.64 -20.86
N LYS A 31 -9.13 0.36 -21.72
CA LYS A 31 -7.95 1.25 -21.60
C LYS A 31 -7.96 2.10 -20.33
N ARG A 32 -9.14 2.47 -19.82
CA ARG A 32 -9.34 3.23 -18.57
C ARG A 32 -9.35 2.36 -17.32
N ALA A 33 -9.61 1.05 -17.45
CA ALA A 33 -9.44 0.12 -16.34
C ALA A 33 -8.00 0.23 -15.86
N ARG A 34 -7.81 0.66 -14.61
CA ARG A 34 -6.50 0.96 -14.01
C ARG A 34 -5.54 -0.18 -14.35
N ARG A 35 -4.51 0.11 -15.15
CA ARG A 35 -3.37 -0.79 -15.31
C ARG A 35 -2.86 -1.06 -13.90
N ARG A 36 -3.06 -2.28 -13.39
CA ARG A 36 -2.45 -2.72 -12.14
C ARG A 36 -0.95 -2.57 -12.35
N ARG A 37 -0.37 -1.49 -11.80
CA ARG A 37 1.07 -1.29 -11.83
C ARG A 37 1.62 -2.33 -10.87
N GLY A 38 2.12 -3.43 -11.43
CA GLY A 38 2.87 -4.43 -10.68
C GLY A 38 4.20 -3.85 -10.20
N SER A 39 5.14 -4.72 -9.86
CA SER A 39 6.50 -4.32 -9.55
C SER A 39 7.08 -3.44 -10.67
N VAL A 40 7.67 -2.31 -10.29
CA VAL A 40 8.36 -1.43 -11.22
C VAL A 40 9.75 -2.02 -11.47
N VAL A 41 9.98 -2.55 -12.68
CA VAL A 41 11.30 -3.02 -13.11
C VAL A 41 12.31 -1.88 -12.95
N GLY A 42 13.48 -2.19 -12.37
CA GLY A 42 14.51 -1.19 -12.07
C GLY A 42 14.37 -0.48 -10.72
N ARG A 43 13.34 -0.80 -9.91
CA ARG A 43 13.26 -0.31 -8.53
C ARG A 43 14.38 -0.91 -7.68
N GLN A 44 15.36 -0.08 -7.32
CA GLN A 44 16.41 -0.46 -6.39
C GLN A 44 15.86 -0.54 -4.97
N ASN A 45 16.15 -1.65 -4.27
CA ASN A 45 15.81 -1.78 -2.86
C ASN A 45 16.95 -1.23 -2.02
N THR A 46 16.77 -0.04 -1.44
CA THR A 46 17.77 0.53 -0.53
C THR A 46 17.87 -0.31 0.73
N LEU A 47 19.05 -0.87 0.99
CA LEU A 47 19.36 -1.53 2.24
C LEU A 47 19.39 -0.50 3.35
N ARG A 48 18.40 -0.52 4.24
CA ARG A 48 18.35 0.33 5.42
C ARG A 48 18.96 -0.43 6.61
N PRO A 49 19.79 0.21 7.44
CA PRO A 49 20.27 -0.38 8.69
C PRO A 49 19.13 -0.38 9.72
N ILE A 50 18.16 -1.28 9.54
CA ILE A 50 16.93 -1.33 10.34
C ILE A 50 17.24 -1.51 11.84
N GLN A 51 18.21 -2.36 12.16
CA GLN A 51 18.59 -2.64 13.55
C GLN A 51 19.18 -1.41 14.23
N GLU A 52 20.09 -0.72 13.55
CA GLU A 52 20.68 0.52 14.05
C GLU A 52 19.64 1.62 14.19
N GLY A 53 18.76 1.77 13.20
CA GLY A 53 17.64 2.70 13.27
C GLY A 53 16.68 2.41 14.43
N ALA A 54 16.47 1.13 14.78
CA ALA A 54 15.67 0.75 15.94
C ALA A 54 16.36 1.13 17.26
N LYS A 55 17.67 0.85 17.39
CA LYS A 55 18.47 1.27 18.55
C LYS A 55 18.43 2.79 18.72
N HIS A 56 18.65 3.54 17.65
CA HIS A 56 18.59 5.00 17.70
C HIS A 56 17.21 5.50 18.11
N LEU A 57 16.12 4.91 17.61
CA LEU A 57 14.77 5.29 18.05
C LEU A 57 14.56 5.12 19.56
N GLU A 58 15.06 4.02 20.11
CA GLU A 58 15.00 3.72 21.55
C GLU A 58 15.80 4.75 22.36
N THR A 59 17.06 4.98 21.98
CA THR A 59 17.95 5.96 22.61
C THR A 59 17.38 7.38 22.54
N ASP A 60 16.90 7.78 21.37
CA ASP A 60 16.46 9.15 21.08
C ASP A 60 15.23 9.56 21.90
N PHE A 61 14.28 8.64 22.10
CA PHE A 61 12.95 8.98 22.58
C PHE A 61 12.47 8.16 23.77
N PHE A 62 12.94 6.93 23.94
CA PHE A 62 12.35 5.98 24.90
C PHE A 62 13.20 5.74 26.15
N GLN A 63 14.51 5.97 26.10
CA GLN A 63 15.38 5.97 27.29
C GLN A 63 14.89 6.94 28.37
N ASP A 64 15.31 6.69 29.62
CA ASP A 64 14.96 7.48 30.80
C ASP A 64 15.35 8.96 30.66
N SER A 65 16.51 9.21 30.03
CA SER A 65 16.97 10.54 29.65
C SER A 65 17.01 10.66 28.12
N PRO A 66 15.86 10.89 27.45
CA PRO A 66 15.80 10.94 26.00
C PRO A 66 16.52 12.16 25.46
N ILE A 67 17.22 12.00 24.33
CA ILE A 67 17.90 13.10 23.63
C ILE A 67 16.89 14.15 23.18
N TYR A 68 15.69 13.71 22.76
CA TYR A 68 14.65 14.60 22.27
C TYR A 68 13.43 14.63 23.20
N GLY A 69 13.05 15.85 23.61
CA GLY A 69 11.87 16.07 24.45
C GLY A 69 10.52 15.81 23.76
N PRO A 70 9.41 15.89 24.51
CA PRO A 70 8.07 15.54 24.03
C PRO A 70 7.59 16.31 22.79
N HIS A 71 8.04 17.56 22.61
CA HIS A 71 7.69 18.37 21.45
C HIS A 71 8.19 17.75 20.13
N PHE A 72 9.43 17.26 20.11
CA PHE A 72 10.02 16.62 18.94
C PHE A 72 9.33 15.29 18.62
N PHE A 73 9.01 14.50 19.65
CA PHE A 73 8.24 13.27 19.48
C PHE A 73 6.89 13.55 18.82
N ARG A 74 6.14 14.55 19.33
CA ARG A 74 4.86 14.96 18.74
C ARG A 74 5.00 15.43 17.30
N ARG A 75 6.04 16.18 16.97
CA ARG A 75 6.28 16.62 15.58
C ARG A 75 6.57 15.45 14.64
N ARG A 76 7.37 14.46 15.08
CA ARG A 76 7.81 13.33 14.25
C ARG A 76 6.74 12.26 14.08
N PHE A 77 6.07 11.86 15.16
CA PHE A 77 5.08 10.77 15.15
C PHE A 77 3.64 11.27 15.13
N ARG A 78 3.43 12.59 15.24
CA ARG A 78 2.10 13.23 15.23
C ARG A 78 1.20 12.77 16.40
N MET A 79 1.79 12.24 17.47
CA MET A 79 1.12 11.77 18.68
C MET A 79 1.97 12.03 19.94
N LYS A 80 1.36 11.99 21.13
CA LYS A 80 2.11 12.06 22.41
C LYS A 80 2.78 10.71 22.70
N LYS A 81 3.99 10.73 23.29
CA LYS A 81 4.73 9.52 23.72
C LYS A 81 3.90 8.65 24.67
N GLU A 82 3.26 9.28 25.65
CA GLU A 82 2.39 8.58 26.62
C GLU A 82 1.23 7.81 25.97
N LEU A 83 0.67 8.33 24.88
CA LEU A 83 -0.41 7.64 24.17
C LEU A 83 0.11 6.35 23.53
N LEU A 84 1.32 6.38 22.95
CA LEU A 84 1.95 5.19 22.40
C LEU A 84 2.16 4.13 23.48
N LEU A 85 2.72 4.52 24.63
CA LEU A 85 2.96 3.61 25.75
C LEU A 85 1.65 3.01 26.31
N ARG A 86 0.56 3.79 26.34
CA ARG A 86 -0.77 3.28 26.74
C ARG A 86 -1.30 2.24 25.75
N ILE A 87 -1.15 2.50 24.44
CA ILE A 87 -1.56 1.58 23.38
C ILE A 87 -0.74 0.30 23.46
N GLU A 88 0.58 0.42 23.58
CA GLU A 88 1.51 -0.71 23.73
C GLU A 88 1.11 -1.58 24.92
N LYS A 89 0.92 -0.97 26.10
CA LYS A 89 0.50 -1.70 27.30
C LYS A 89 -0.84 -2.41 27.11
N ALA A 90 -1.82 -1.76 26.50
CA ALA A 90 -3.12 -2.36 26.22
C ALA A 90 -3.02 -3.53 25.24
N LEU A 91 -2.19 -3.41 24.20
CA LEU A 91 -1.98 -4.48 23.21
C LEU A 91 -1.21 -5.66 23.82
N LEU A 92 -0.19 -5.40 24.64
CA LEU A 92 0.55 -6.45 25.36
C LEU A 92 -0.35 -7.22 26.33
N GLN A 93 -1.27 -6.53 27.01
CA GLN A 93 -2.26 -7.18 27.87
C GLN A 93 -3.29 -8.01 27.10
N TYR A 94 -3.71 -7.52 25.93
CA TYR A 94 -4.70 -8.22 25.12
C TYR A 94 -4.10 -9.44 24.41
N LYS A 95 -2.97 -9.26 23.72
CA LYS A 95 -2.27 -10.29 22.94
C LYS A 95 -0.76 -10.04 22.91
N PRO A 96 0.01 -10.67 23.83
CA PRO A 96 1.46 -10.48 23.89
C PRO A 96 2.18 -10.99 22.63
N GLU A 97 1.62 -12.01 21.97
CA GLU A 97 2.14 -12.66 20.76
C GLU A 97 2.38 -11.69 19.58
N TYR A 98 1.70 -10.54 19.54
CA TYR A 98 1.89 -9.55 18.45
C TYR A 98 3.26 -8.90 18.46
N PHE A 99 3.92 -8.86 19.61
CA PHE A 99 5.23 -8.23 19.78
C PHE A 99 6.36 -9.26 19.83
N GLU A 100 6.05 -10.55 19.78
CA GLU A 100 7.05 -11.60 19.67
C GLU A 100 7.65 -11.64 18.27
N GLN A 101 8.97 -11.57 18.20
CA GLN A 101 9.68 -11.61 16.94
C GLN A 101 9.81 -13.04 16.43
N ARG A 102 8.98 -13.41 15.46
CA ARG A 102 9.00 -14.74 14.83
C ARG A 102 10.04 -14.82 13.71
N ARG A 103 10.48 -16.05 13.43
CA ARG A 103 11.35 -16.35 12.28
C ARG A 103 10.66 -15.96 10.97
N ASP A 104 11.43 -15.45 10.02
CA ASP A 104 10.95 -15.18 8.67
C ASP A 104 10.72 -16.50 7.90
N CYS A 105 10.14 -16.41 6.70
CA CYS A 105 9.88 -17.57 5.84
C CYS A 105 11.16 -18.31 5.39
N MET A 106 12.33 -17.76 5.68
CA MET A 106 13.63 -18.38 5.44
C MET A 106 14.29 -18.82 6.76
N TRP A 107 13.50 -18.98 7.83
CA TRP A 107 13.91 -19.44 9.16
C TRP A 107 14.99 -18.58 9.83
N ARG A 108 15.24 -17.38 9.34
CA ARG A 108 16.09 -16.42 10.02
C ARG A 108 15.26 -15.79 11.11
N ASN A 109 15.80 -15.66 12.32
CA ASN A 109 15.21 -14.74 13.29
C ASN A 109 15.08 -13.41 12.56
N ARG A 110 13.87 -12.84 12.44
CA ARG A 110 13.79 -11.43 12.02
C ARG A 110 14.76 -10.72 12.95
N ARG A 111 15.67 -9.98 12.34
CA ARG A 111 16.82 -9.30 12.92
C ARG A 111 16.62 -8.83 14.37
N PHE A 112 16.97 -9.69 15.32
CA PHE A 112 17.29 -9.40 16.72
C PHE A 112 18.32 -10.42 17.15
N ASN A 113 19.54 -9.92 17.36
CA ASN A 113 20.63 -10.66 17.96
C ASN A 113 20.86 -9.98 19.32
N PRO A 114 20.43 -10.58 20.43
CA PRO A 114 20.88 -10.18 21.75
C PRO A 114 22.22 -10.88 21.99
N GLY A 115 23.30 -10.23 21.56
CA GLY A 115 24.67 -10.74 21.59
C GLY A 115 25.55 -9.92 20.68
#